data_AF-A0A368DWF5-F1
#
_entry.id   AF-A0A368DWF5-F1
#
_cell.length_a   1.000
_cell.length_b   1.000
_cell.length_c   1.000
_cell.angle_alpha   90.00
_cell.angle_beta   90.00
_cell.angle_gamma   90.00
#
_symmetry.space_group_name_H-M   'P 1'
#
loop_
_entity.id
_entity.type
_entity.pdbx_description
1 polymer ?
#
loop_
_entity_poly.entity_id
_entity_poly.type
_entity_poly.pdbx_seq_one_letter_code
_entity_poly.pdbx_strand_id
1 'polypeptide(L)'
;MYESYKSISKKVTLKDVKELFKENEKTWSDFIRLDGQTIISNGCSVHVSCDLDSSVVFRTREKRHSECLQYIMNCLEFGLDTKIWNEEVLMEVNTLYETI
;
A
#
# COMPACT_ATOMS: atom_id res chain seq x y z
N MET A 1 -1.36 -12.97 -11.14
CA MET A 1 -1.28 -13.20 -9.69
C MET A 1 -1.52 -11.87 -9.01
N TYR A 2 -2.19 -11.84 -7.85
CA TYR A 2 -2.34 -10.60 -7.09
C TYR A 2 -1.19 -10.50 -6.10
N GLU A 3 -0.46 -9.39 -6.13
CA GLU A 3 0.53 -9.04 -5.11
C GLU A 3 -0.20 -8.35 -3.95
N SER A 4 0.22 -8.64 -2.72
CA SER A 4 -0.33 -8.04 -1.51
C SER A 4 0.77 -7.36 -0.71
N TYR A 5 0.47 -6.16 -0.23
CA TYR A 5 1.41 -5.33 0.51
C TYR A 5 0.80 -4.85 1.82
N LYS A 6 1.62 -4.79 2.88
CA LYS A 6 1.21 -4.37 4.22
C LYS A 6 2.25 -3.41 4.83
N SER A 7 1.75 -2.54 5.70
CA SER A 7 2.58 -1.77 6.61
C SER A 7 3.30 -2.70 7.58
N ILE A 8 4.61 -2.52 7.78
CA ILE A 8 5.43 -3.38 8.66
C ILE A 8 5.73 -2.77 10.02
N SER A 9 5.71 -1.44 10.14
CA SER A 9 6.14 -0.76 11.37
C SER A 9 4.98 -0.29 12.25
N LYS A 10 3.76 -0.20 11.70
CA LYS A 10 2.57 0.17 12.46
C LYS A 10 1.28 -0.34 11.83
N LYS A 11 0.24 -0.42 12.64
CA LYS A 11 -1.11 -0.71 12.15
C LYS A 11 -1.64 0.48 11.36
N VAL A 12 -1.99 0.27 10.11
CA VAL A 12 -2.65 1.27 9.25
C VAL A 12 -4.09 0.83 9.05
N THR A 13 -5.03 1.72 9.29
CA THR A 13 -6.46 1.48 9.11
C THR A 13 -6.97 2.14 7.82
N LEU A 14 -8.15 1.72 7.37
CA LEU A 14 -8.80 2.36 6.22
C LEU A 14 -9.10 3.85 6.48
N LYS A 15 -9.30 4.23 7.75
CA LYS A 15 -9.50 5.61 8.15
C LYS A 15 -8.23 6.43 7.88
N ASP A 16 -7.06 5.93 8.29
CA ASP A 16 -5.78 6.62 8.09
C ASP A 16 -5.51 6.87 6.60
N VAL A 17 -5.80 5.87 5.75
CA VAL A 17 -5.68 6.03 4.28
C VAL A 17 -6.63 7.12 3.76
N LYS A 18 -7.90 7.13 4.20
CA LYS A 18 -8.86 8.14 3.76
C LYS A 18 -8.49 9.54 4.23
N GLU A 19 -7.99 9.68 5.45
CA GLU A 19 -7.52 10.96 6.00
C GLU A 19 -6.31 11.46 5.21
N LEU A 20 -5.35 10.60 4.89
CA LEU A 20 -4.19 10.93 4.07
C LEU A 20 -4.58 11.55 2.72
N PHE A 21 -5.50 10.90 1.99
CA PHE A 21 -5.95 11.40 0.69
C PHE A 21 -6.75 12.70 0.81
N LYS A 22 -7.49 12.89 1.90
CA LYS A 22 -8.24 14.12 2.15
C LYS A 22 -7.30 15.29 2.47
N GLU A 23 -6.26 15.07 3.27
CA GLU A 23 -5.28 16.09 3.63
C GLU A 23 -4.44 16.54 2.43
N ASN A 24 -4.18 15.63 1.49
CA ASN A 24 -3.36 15.87 0.30
C ASN A 24 -4.17 16.12 -0.97
N GLU A 25 -5.49 16.29 -0.89
CA GLU A 25 -6.37 16.41 -2.06
C GLU A 25 -5.90 17.47 -3.07
N LYS A 26 -5.40 18.61 -2.57
CA LYS A 26 -4.93 19.73 -3.43
C LYS A 26 -3.63 19.45 -4.18
N THR A 27 -2.77 18.56 -3.67
CA THR A 27 -1.44 18.30 -4.23
C THR A 27 -1.38 16.96 -4.95
N TRP A 28 -2.19 15.99 -4.53
CA TRP A 28 -2.16 14.63 -5.05
C TRP A 28 -3.17 14.37 -6.15
N SER A 29 -4.31 15.07 -6.18
CA SER A 29 -5.45 14.72 -7.06
C SER A 29 -5.11 14.57 -8.54
N ASP A 30 -4.11 15.32 -9.04
CA ASP A 30 -3.65 15.24 -10.43
C ASP A 30 -2.76 14.01 -10.73
N PHE A 31 -2.17 13.39 -9.70
CA PHE A 31 -1.17 12.33 -9.83
C PHE A 31 -1.62 10.99 -9.24
N ILE A 32 -2.32 11.02 -8.11
CA ILE A 32 -2.78 9.87 -7.36
C ILE A 32 -4.09 10.20 -6.66
N ARG A 33 -5.08 9.33 -6.80
CA ARG A 33 -6.40 9.54 -6.19
C ARG A 33 -6.94 8.27 -5.57
N LEU A 34 -7.83 8.45 -4.59
CA LEU A 34 -8.59 7.38 -3.97
C LEU A 34 -10.04 7.42 -4.48
N ASP A 35 -10.43 6.39 -5.22
CA ASP A 35 -11.81 6.18 -5.69
C ASP A 35 -12.44 5.01 -4.93
N GLY A 36 -13.27 5.34 -3.94
CA GLY A 36 -13.82 4.37 -2.98
C GLY A 36 -12.72 3.71 -2.14
N GLN A 37 -12.33 2.50 -2.53
CA GLN A 37 -11.24 1.71 -1.93
C GLN A 37 -10.11 1.41 -2.92
N THR A 38 -10.08 2.09 -4.06
CA THR A 38 -9.08 1.86 -5.10
C THR A 38 -8.23 3.10 -5.27
N ILE A 39 -6.92 2.95 -5.07
CA ILE A 39 -5.92 3.97 -5.36
C ILE A 39 -5.54 3.87 -6.83
N ILE A 40 -5.58 4.99 -7.54
CA ILE A 40 -5.36 5.06 -8.98
C ILE A 40 -4.26 6.09 -9.28
N SER A 41 -3.26 5.69 -10.06
CA SER A 41 -2.22 6.58 -10.59
C SER A 41 -1.69 6.02 -11.91
N ASN A 42 -1.60 6.84 -12.97
CA ASN A 42 -1.00 6.49 -14.27
C ASN A 42 -1.41 5.11 -14.83
N GLY A 43 -2.71 4.80 -14.80
CA GLY A 43 -3.26 3.53 -15.31
C GLY A 43 -3.13 2.34 -14.36
N CYS A 44 -2.46 2.52 -13.22
CA CYS A 44 -2.26 1.51 -12.20
C CYS A 44 -3.32 1.58 -11.11
N SER A 45 -3.68 0.41 -10.59
CA SER A 45 -4.72 0.28 -9.58
C SER A 45 -4.25 -0.55 -8.40
N VAL A 46 -4.46 -0.01 -7.20
CA VAL A 46 -4.17 -0.67 -5.94
C VAL A 46 -5.42 -0.66 -5.08
N HIS A 47 -5.98 -1.84 -4.83
CA HIS A 47 -7.17 -2.00 -4.03
C HIS A 47 -6.82 -2.10 -2.54
N VAL A 48 -7.47 -1.28 -1.72
CA VAL A 48 -7.33 -1.26 -0.27
C VAL A 48 -8.40 -2.17 0.32
N SER A 49 -7.98 -3.21 1.02
CA SER A 49 -8.86 -4.13 1.76
C SER A 49 -8.45 -4.18 3.22
N CYS A 50 -9.34 -4.59 4.13
CA CYS A 50 -8.99 -4.80 5.53
C CYS A 50 -8.76 -6.29 5.79
N ASP A 51 -7.78 -6.61 6.63
CA ASP A 51 -7.58 -7.94 7.19
C ASP A 51 -8.37 -8.12 8.51
N LEU A 52 -8.33 -9.31 9.09
CA LEU A 52 -9.06 -9.69 10.32
C LEU A 52 -8.72 -8.79 11.51
N ASP A 53 -7.52 -8.25 11.57
CA ASP A 53 -7.07 -7.35 12.62
C ASP A 53 -7.48 -5.88 12.37
N SER A 54 -8.26 -5.59 11.33
CA SER A 54 -8.58 -4.24 10.84
C SER A 54 -7.39 -3.44 10.28
N SER A 55 -6.26 -4.09 10.01
CA SER A 55 -5.15 -3.49 9.27
C SER A 55 -5.42 -3.53 7.77
N VAL A 56 -4.94 -2.53 7.03
CA VAL A 56 -5.12 -2.49 5.58
C VAL A 56 -4.11 -3.35 4.84
N VAL A 57 -4.59 -3.97 3.77
CA VAL A 57 -3.81 -4.70 2.78
C VAL A 57 -4.02 -4.03 1.43
N PHE A 58 -2.91 -3.66 0.79
CA PHE A 58 -2.88 -3.08 -0.53
C PHE A 58 -2.67 -4.19 -1.55
N ARG A 59 -3.70 -4.47 -2.36
CA ARG A 59 -3.71 -5.56 -3.35
C ARG A 59 -3.64 -5.02 -4.76
N THR A 60 -2.80 -5.61 -5.60
CA THR A 60 -2.66 -5.15 -6.99
C THR A 60 -2.32 -6.30 -7.93
N ARG A 61 -2.59 -6.09 -9.22
CA ARG A 61 -2.09 -6.95 -10.31
C ARG A 61 -0.86 -6.35 -10.99
N GLU A 62 -0.43 -5.16 -10.58
CA GLU A 62 0.74 -4.51 -11.14
C GLU A 62 2.01 -5.30 -10.85
N LYS A 63 2.96 -5.26 -11.79
CA LYS A 63 4.27 -5.87 -11.58
C LYS A 63 5.00 -5.16 -10.44
N ARG A 64 5.69 -5.91 -9.59
CA ARG A 64 6.44 -5.41 -8.41
C ARG A 64 7.40 -4.25 -8.71
N HIS A 65 7.97 -4.20 -9.91
CA HIS A 65 8.91 -3.17 -10.36
C HIS A 65 8.30 -2.14 -11.32
N SER A 66 6.97 -2.08 -11.40
CA SER A 66 6.30 -1.06 -12.19
C SER A 66 6.52 0.32 -11.56
N GLU A 67 6.92 1.31 -12.36
CA GLU A 67 7.19 2.68 -11.89
C GLU A 67 5.96 3.31 -11.22
N CYS A 68 4.76 3.10 -11.77
CA CYS A 68 3.52 3.60 -11.19
C CYS A 68 3.21 2.96 -9.82
N LEU A 69 3.54 1.67 -9.63
CA LEU A 69 3.30 0.97 -8.39
C LEU A 69 4.28 1.47 -7.32
N GLN A 70 5.56 1.63 -7.70
CA GLN A 70 6.57 2.22 -6.83
C GLN A 70 6.18 3.64 -6.41
N TYR A 71 5.66 4.45 -7.34
CA TYR A 71 5.16 5.78 -7.03
C TYR A 71 4.03 5.73 -5.99
N ILE A 72 3.00 4.90 -6.21
CA ILE A 72 1.89 4.73 -5.27
C ILE A 72 2.41 4.30 -3.89
N MET A 73 3.28 3.30 -3.84
CA MET A 73 3.82 2.80 -2.58
C MET A 73 4.66 3.87 -1.86
N ASN A 74 5.51 4.61 -2.57
CA ASN A 74 6.30 5.70 -1.97
C ASN A 74 5.42 6.82 -1.40
N CYS A 75 4.34 7.21 -2.10
CA CYS A 75 3.37 8.17 -1.59
C CYS A 75 2.72 7.67 -0.30
N LEU A 76 2.29 6.42 -0.28
CA LEU A 76 1.70 5.80 0.90
C LEU A 76 2.70 5.68 2.05
N GLU A 77 3.94 5.27 1.79
CA GLU A 77 4.98 5.16 2.81
C GLU A 77 5.29 6.50 3.47
N PHE A 78 5.44 7.55 2.65
CA PHE A 78 5.70 8.90 3.14
C PHE A 78 4.50 9.45 3.91
N GLY A 79 3.31 9.38 3.30
CA GLY A 79 2.09 9.95 3.87
C GLY A 79 1.61 9.23 5.12
N LEU A 80 1.75 7.91 5.15
CA LEU A 80 1.42 7.11 6.32
C LEU A 80 2.58 6.98 7.28
N ASP A 81 3.77 7.55 7.03
CA ASP A 81 4.95 7.41 7.89
C ASP A 81 5.20 5.95 8.33
N THR A 82 5.32 5.06 7.34
CA THR A 82 5.59 3.63 7.55
C THR A 82 6.20 3.00 6.31
N LYS A 83 6.78 1.81 6.46
CA LYS A 83 7.24 0.99 5.33
C LYS A 83 6.16 0.03 4.90
N ILE A 84 5.94 -0.07 3.59
CA ILE A 84 4.91 -0.93 2.98
C ILE A 84 5.63 -1.98 2.14
N TRP A 85 5.54 -3.23 2.58
CA TRP A 85 6.28 -4.34 1.97
C TRP A 85 5.36 -5.39 1.42
N ASN A 86 5.86 -6.10 0.41
CA ASN A 86 5.19 -7.25 -0.17
C ASN A 86 5.14 -8.40 0.85
N GLU A 87 3.95 -8.99 1.04
CA GLU A 87 3.74 -10.03 2.05
C GLU A 87 4.54 -11.32 1.77
N GLU A 88 4.70 -11.71 0.50
CA GLU A 88 5.48 -12.91 0.15
C GLU A 88 6.95 -12.72 0.52
N VAL A 89 7.52 -11.55 0.19
CA VAL A 89 8.90 -11.21 0.56
C VAL A 89 9.08 -11.17 2.08
N LEU A 90 8.10 -10.65 2.82
CA LEU A 90 8.13 -10.67 4.29
C LEU A 90 8.13 -12.09 4.85
N MET A 91 7.29 -12.98 4.32
CA MET A 91 7.25 -14.38 4.73
C MET A 91 8.56 -15.10 4.42
N GLU A 92 9.14 -14.89 3.24
CA GLU A 92 10.45 -15.46 2.87
C GLU A 92 11.55 -15.01 3.85
N VAL A 93 11.62 -13.69 4.13
CA VAL A 93 12.61 -13.14 5.06
C VAL A 93 12.42 -13.72 6.47
N ASN A 94 11.18 -13.76 6.98
CA ASN A 94 10.93 -14.30 8.33
C ASN A 94 11.28 -15.79 8.42
N THR A 95 10.93 -16.58 7.40
CA THR A 95 11.27 -18.01 7.36
C THR A 95 12.79 -18.22 7.38
N LEU A 96 13.54 -17.37 6.67
CA LEU A 96 15.00 -17.42 6.68
C LEU A 96 15.58 -17.09 8.07
N TYR A 97 14.99 -16.17 8.80
CA TYR A 97 15.42 -15.83 10.17
C TYR A 97 15.04 -16.88 11.21
N GLU A 98 13.90 -17.56 11.07
CA GLU A 98 13.48 -18.64 11.98
C GLU A 98 14.27 -19.94 11.79
N THR A 99 15.01 -20.07 10.69
CA THR A 99 15.79 -21.28 10.36
C THR A 99 17.27 -21.16 10.80
N ILE A 100 17.66 -20.09 11.50
CA ILE A 100 19.01 -19.85 12.06
C ILE A 100 18.97 -20.03 13.58
#